data_AF-A0A8D8HSV2-F1
#
_entry.id   AF-A0A8D8HSV2-F1
#
_cell.length_a   1.000
_cell.length_b   1.000
_cell.length_c   1.000
_cell.angle_alpha   90.00
_cell.angle_beta   90.00
_cell.angle_gamma   90.00
#
_symmetry.space_group_name_H-M   'P 1'
#
loop_
_entity.id
_entity.type
_entity.pdbx_description
1 polymer ?
#
loop_
_entity_poly.entity_id
_entity_poly.type
_entity_poly.pdbx_seq_one_letter_code
_entity_poly.pdbx_strand_id
1 'polypeptide(L)'
;MIDRLPSKLDELIRLINQPLRVCAHHGKELLLFCEPCRECLCVKCLFGDPHRAHLEQVSELEEARQKFQAIIDSEKSFLTERLSTLSKMSKRLESNEHDMVEENDRIVENVNWATEQIIEKLRDGLHDRMRQHVEPVKAIAQQQYA
;
A
#
# COMPACT_ATOMS: atom_id res chain seq x y z
N MET A 1 16.45 11.69 -55.67
CA MET A 1 15.12 11.04 -55.83
C MET A 1 14.93 9.93 -54.80
N ILE A 2 14.96 10.23 -53.50
CA ILE A 2 14.77 9.20 -52.44
C ILE A 2 13.88 9.77 -51.32
N ASP A 3 12.69 10.28 -51.68
CA ASP A 3 11.73 10.82 -50.70
C ASP A 3 10.34 10.14 -50.79
N ARG A 4 10.26 8.90 -51.29
CA ARG A 4 8.98 8.16 -51.46
C ARG A 4 8.85 6.85 -50.67
N LEU A 5 9.66 6.67 -49.62
CA LEU A 5 9.59 5.50 -48.74
C LEU A 5 8.88 5.70 -47.39
N PRO A 6 8.83 6.89 -46.77
CA PRO A 6 8.18 7.04 -45.46
C PRO A 6 6.68 6.71 -45.49
N SER A 7 5.97 7.11 -46.56
CA SER A 7 4.51 7.01 -46.61
C SER A 7 3.98 5.58 -46.61
N LYS A 8 4.69 4.63 -47.23
CA LYS A 8 4.26 3.22 -47.29
C LYS A 8 4.48 2.51 -45.96
N LEU A 9 5.53 2.87 -45.23
CA LEU A 9 5.82 2.28 -43.93
C LEU A 9 4.82 2.78 -42.88
N ASP A 10 4.47 4.07 -42.89
CA ASP A 10 3.45 4.65 -42.01
C ASP A 10 2.05 4.06 -42.28
N GLU A 11 1.74 3.79 -43.55
CA GLU A 11 0.49 3.14 -43.95
C GLU A 11 0.43 1.67 -43.48
N LEU A 12 1.55 0.94 -43.57
CA LEU A 12 1.67 -0.41 -43.02
C LEU A 12 1.60 -0.42 -41.48
N ILE A 13 2.25 0.53 -40.80
CA ILE A 13 2.17 0.67 -39.34
C ILE A 13 0.72 0.98 -38.91
N ARG A 14 -0.01 1.82 -39.66
CA ARG A 14 -1.46 2.03 -39.42
C ARG A 14 -2.28 0.77 -39.62
N LEU A 15 -2.01 -0.02 -40.64
CA LEU A 15 -2.72 -1.28 -40.92
C LEU A 15 -2.42 -2.35 -39.87
N ILE A 16 -1.18 -2.43 -39.38
CA ILE A 16 -0.75 -3.36 -38.33
C ILE A 16 -1.32 -2.94 -36.96
N ASN A 17 -1.40 -1.64 -36.69
CA ASN A 17 -1.95 -1.10 -35.44
C ASN A 17 -3.48 -0.94 -35.48
N GLN A 18 -4.15 -1.29 -36.59
CA GLN A 18 -5.60 -1.42 -36.56
C GLN A 18 -5.94 -2.67 -35.75
N PRO A 19 -6.77 -2.55 -34.70
CA PRO A 19 -7.26 -3.74 -34.00
C PRO A 19 -7.93 -4.63 -35.03
N LEU A 20 -7.55 -5.91 -35.06
CA LEU A 20 -8.16 -6.93 -35.90
C LEU A 20 -9.65 -7.02 -35.54
N ARG A 21 -10.46 -6.20 -36.19
CA ARG A 21 -11.92 -6.25 -36.12
C ARG A 21 -12.47 -7.33 -37.03
N VAL A 22 -11.65 -8.25 -37.54
CA VAL A 22 -12.07 -9.26 -38.51
C VAL A 22 -11.89 -10.65 -37.94
N CYS A 23 -12.93 -11.46 -38.10
CA CYS A 23 -12.96 -12.87 -37.73
C CYS A 23 -11.93 -13.65 -38.57
N ALA A 24 -11.03 -14.37 -37.89
CA ALA A 24 -9.99 -15.17 -38.55
C ALA A 24 -10.56 -16.28 -39.47
N HIS A 25 -11.74 -16.83 -39.13
CA HIS A 25 -12.34 -17.93 -39.90
C HIS A 25 -13.14 -17.46 -41.11
N HIS A 26 -13.79 -16.30 -41.00
CA HIS A 26 -14.77 -15.85 -42.00
C HIS A 26 -14.37 -14.57 -42.74
N GLY A 27 -13.31 -13.88 -42.30
CA GLY A 27 -12.88 -12.60 -42.85
C GLY A 27 -13.96 -11.50 -42.74
N LYS A 28 -14.87 -11.62 -41.77
CA LYS A 28 -15.99 -10.70 -41.53
C LYS A 28 -15.79 -9.91 -40.24
N GLU A 29 -16.39 -8.73 -40.17
CA GLU A 29 -16.24 -7.88 -39.01
C GLU A 29 -16.78 -8.52 -37.71
N LEU A 30 -16.05 -8.34 -36.62
CA LEU A 30 -16.40 -8.73 -35.27
C LEU A 30 -17.29 -7.62 -34.68
N LEU A 31 -18.58 -7.88 -34.64
CA LEU A 31 -19.60 -6.90 -34.21
C LEU A 31 -20.38 -7.37 -32.98
N LEU A 32 -20.16 -8.62 -32.56
CA LEU A 32 -20.91 -9.26 -31.50
C LEU A 32 -19.96 -9.74 -30.40
N PHE A 33 -20.47 -9.90 -29.20
CA PHE A 33 -19.77 -10.51 -28.07
C PHE A 33 -20.64 -11.60 -27.45
N CYS A 34 -20.10 -12.80 -27.31
CA CYS A 34 -20.78 -13.93 -26.70
C CYS A 34 -20.34 -14.08 -25.24
N GLU A 35 -21.23 -13.80 -24.28
CA GLU A 35 -20.87 -13.80 -22.85
C GLU A 35 -20.33 -15.15 -22.35
N PRO A 36 -20.92 -16.32 -22.70
CA PRO A 36 -20.44 -17.61 -22.21
C PRO A 36 -19.06 -17.99 -22.73
N CYS A 37 -18.79 -17.67 -23.99
CA CYS A 37 -17.52 -17.96 -24.65
C CYS A 37 -16.45 -16.90 -24.32
N ARG A 38 -16.86 -15.71 -23.86
CA ARG A 38 -15.99 -14.56 -23.60
C ARG A 38 -15.19 -14.12 -24.83
N GLU A 39 -15.83 -14.16 -25.99
CA GLU A 39 -15.18 -13.91 -27.29
C GLU A 39 -16.00 -12.96 -28.17
N CYS A 40 -15.29 -12.17 -28.97
CA CYS A 40 -15.89 -11.34 -30.01
C CYS A 40 -16.13 -12.19 -31.27
N LEU A 41 -17.32 -12.05 -31.87
CA LEU A 41 -17.78 -12.88 -32.97
C LEU A 41 -18.23 -12.03 -34.16
N CYS A 42 -18.11 -12.60 -35.36
CA CYS A 42 -18.85 -12.10 -36.53
C CYS A 42 -20.21 -12.80 -36.63
N VAL A 43 -21.12 -12.24 -37.42
CA VAL A 43 -22.47 -12.78 -37.63
C VAL A 43 -22.45 -14.23 -38.12
N LYS A 44 -21.44 -14.65 -38.89
CA LYS A 44 -21.32 -16.05 -39.33
C LYS A 44 -20.97 -17.01 -38.18
N CYS A 45 -20.11 -16.59 -37.26
CA CYS A 45 -19.77 -17.38 -36.07
C CYS A 45 -20.99 -17.61 -35.17
N LEU A 46 -21.89 -16.63 -35.06
CA LEU A 46 -23.09 -16.72 -34.22
C LEU A 46 -23.97 -17.93 -34.56
N PHE A 47 -24.10 -18.27 -35.85
CA PHE A 47 -24.92 -19.40 -36.29
C PHE A 47 -24.18 -20.74 -36.31
N GLY A 48 -22.88 -20.74 -36.03
CA GLY A 48 -22.07 -21.95 -35.90
C GLY A 48 -22.04 -22.46 -34.47
N ASP A 49 -21.75 -23.75 -34.30
CA ASP A 49 -21.49 -24.31 -32.97
C ASP A 49 -20.11 -23.84 -32.46
N PRO A 50 -19.97 -23.53 -31.15
CA PRO A 50 -20.99 -23.65 -30.11
C PRO A 50 -21.88 -22.41 -29.95
N HIS A 51 -21.58 -21.29 -30.61
CA HIS A 51 -22.23 -20.00 -30.35
C HIS A 51 -23.74 -19.96 -30.66
N ARG A 52 -24.20 -20.85 -31.55
CA ARG A 52 -25.64 -21.03 -31.82
C ARG A 52 -26.43 -21.35 -30.55
N ALA A 53 -25.85 -22.10 -29.62
CA ALA A 53 -26.48 -22.44 -28.35
C ALA A 53 -26.49 -21.25 -27.36
N HIS A 54 -25.73 -20.19 -27.62
CA HIS A 54 -25.59 -19.00 -26.75
C HIS A 54 -26.27 -17.76 -27.33
N LEU A 55 -27.17 -17.91 -28.31
CA LEU A 55 -27.76 -16.80 -29.07
C LEU A 55 -28.39 -15.72 -28.18
N GLU A 56 -29.09 -16.12 -27.11
CA GLU A 56 -29.74 -15.21 -26.16
C GLU A 56 -28.74 -14.46 -25.24
N GLN A 57 -27.47 -14.87 -25.25
CA GLN A 57 -26.39 -14.33 -24.40
C GLN A 57 -25.30 -13.69 -25.27
N VAL A 58 -25.66 -13.33 -26.49
CA VAL A 58 -24.82 -12.55 -27.40
C VAL A 58 -25.36 -11.13 -27.47
N SER A 59 -24.48 -10.16 -27.25
CA SER A 59 -24.77 -8.74 -27.35
C SER A 59 -23.99 -8.10 -28.49
N GLU A 60 -24.38 -6.90 -28.90
CA GLU A 60 -23.54 -6.09 -29.76
C GLU A 60 -22.23 -5.74 -29.02
N LEU A 61 -21.13 -5.73 -29.76
CA LEU A 61 -19.79 -5.55 -29.17
C LEU A 61 -19.66 -4.21 -28.46
N GLU A 62 -20.27 -3.15 -28.99
CA GLU A 62 -20.20 -1.83 -28.36
C GLU A 62 -21.03 -1.77 -27.06
N GLU A 63 -22.17 -2.45 -27.01
CA GLU A 63 -22.97 -2.58 -25.78
C GLU A 63 -22.21 -3.36 -24.71
N ALA A 64 -21.63 -4.51 -25.08
CA ALA A 64 -20.80 -5.30 -24.19
C ALA A 64 -19.60 -4.49 -23.68
N ARG A 65 -18.95 -3.73 -24.57
CA ARG A 65 -17.84 -2.84 -24.23
C ARG A 65 -18.27 -1.78 -23.21
N GLN A 66 -19.41 -1.11 -23.41
CA GLN A 66 -19.92 -0.11 -22.47
C GLN A 66 -20.23 -0.74 -21.10
N LYS A 67 -20.85 -1.92 -21.08
CA LYS A 67 -21.13 -2.69 -19.85
C LYS A 67 -19.84 -3.01 -19.09
N PHE A 68 -18.83 -3.56 -19.77
CA PHE A 68 -17.55 -3.87 -19.14
C PHE A 68 -16.80 -2.62 -18.69
N GLN A 69 -16.84 -1.55 -19.48
CA GLN A 69 -16.22 -0.28 -19.11
C GLN A 69 -16.83 0.28 -17.81
N ALA A 70 -18.16 0.27 -17.70
CA ALA A 70 -18.85 0.72 -16.49
C ALA A 70 -18.47 -0.12 -15.25
N ILE A 71 -18.36 -1.45 -15.41
CA ILE A 71 -17.91 -2.34 -14.33
C ILE A 71 -16.47 -1.99 -13.92
N ILE A 72 -15.56 -1.88 -14.90
CA ILE A 72 -14.15 -1.56 -14.65
C ILE A 72 -14.01 -0.21 -13.94
N ASP A 73 -14.76 0.81 -14.37
CA ASP A 73 -14.72 2.14 -13.77
C ASP A 73 -15.25 2.13 -12.33
N SER A 74 -16.32 1.37 -12.07
CA SER A 74 -16.86 1.17 -10.72
C SER A 74 -15.85 0.48 -9.79
N GLU A 75 -15.27 -0.63 -10.24
CA GLU A 75 -14.26 -1.39 -9.48
C GLU A 75 -13.00 -0.54 -9.22
N LYS A 76 -12.55 0.21 -10.22
CA LYS A 76 -11.42 1.13 -10.09
C LYS A 76 -11.70 2.22 -9.07
N SER A 77 -12.90 2.79 -9.07
CA SER A 77 -13.32 3.80 -8.09
C SER A 77 -13.30 3.23 -6.67
N PHE A 78 -13.90 2.06 -6.48
CA PHE A 78 -13.92 1.35 -5.20
C PHE A 78 -12.50 1.05 -4.67
N LEU A 79 -11.63 0.50 -5.52
CA LEU A 79 -10.25 0.19 -5.14
C LEU A 79 -9.45 1.46 -4.81
N THR A 80 -9.69 2.55 -5.51
CA THR A 80 -9.02 3.84 -5.27
C THR A 80 -9.42 4.43 -3.90
N GLU A 81 -10.71 4.38 -3.54
CA GLU A 81 -11.19 4.84 -2.24
C GLU A 81 -10.63 4.00 -1.09
N ARG A 82 -10.61 2.68 -1.29
CA ARG A 82 -10.09 1.73 -0.31
C ARG A 82 -8.58 1.90 -0.11
N LEU A 83 -7.82 2.12 -1.17
CA LEU A 83 -6.39 2.45 -1.10
C LEU A 83 -6.17 3.78 -0.36
N SER A 84 -6.96 4.81 -0.66
CA SER A 84 -6.88 6.09 0.06
C SER A 84 -7.10 5.94 1.56
N THR A 85 -8.08 5.12 1.94
CA THR A 85 -8.39 4.83 3.35
C THR A 85 -7.23 4.12 4.04
N LEU A 86 -6.68 3.08 3.42
CA LEU A 86 -5.52 2.36 3.94
C LEU A 86 -4.30 3.27 4.08
N SER A 87 -4.01 4.12 3.10
CA SER A 87 -2.91 5.08 3.20
C SER A 87 -3.09 6.08 4.34
N LYS A 88 -4.32 6.57 4.59
CA LYS A 88 -4.58 7.44 5.75
C LYS A 88 -4.39 6.70 7.07
N MET A 89 -4.81 5.44 7.16
CA MET A 89 -4.61 4.62 8.35
C MET A 89 -3.13 4.34 8.61
N SER A 90 -2.34 4.02 7.58
CA SER A 90 -0.88 3.82 7.70
C SER A 90 -0.20 5.05 8.29
N LYS A 91 -0.48 6.24 7.72
CA LYS A 91 0.09 7.51 8.21
C LYS A 91 -0.27 7.80 9.66
N ARG A 92 -1.49 7.46 10.07
CA ARG A 92 -1.92 7.61 11.48
C ARG A 92 -1.18 6.66 12.41
N LEU A 93 -0.95 5.42 11.98
CA LEU A 93 -0.19 4.45 12.75
C LEU A 93 1.28 4.87 12.88
N GLU A 94 1.90 5.33 11.80
CA GLU A 94 3.27 5.85 11.80
C GLU A 94 3.41 7.05 12.76
N SER A 95 2.45 7.99 12.74
CA SER A 95 2.43 9.13 13.67
C SER A 95 2.26 8.66 15.12
N ASN A 96 1.33 7.75 15.38
CA ASN A 96 1.09 7.24 16.73
C ASN A 96 2.31 6.48 17.26
N GLU A 97 2.98 5.68 16.42
CA GLU A 97 4.21 4.98 16.79
C GLU A 97 5.30 5.97 17.19
N HIS A 98 5.48 7.04 16.41
CA HIS A 98 6.42 8.10 16.74
C HIS A 98 6.10 8.77 18.08
N ASP A 99 4.83 9.18 18.29
CA ASP A 99 4.39 9.81 19.53
C ASP A 99 4.61 8.89 20.75
N MET A 100 4.36 7.58 20.58
CA MET A 100 4.60 6.58 21.64
C MET A 100 6.07 6.43 21.98
N VAL A 101 6.96 6.46 20.98
CA VAL A 101 8.41 6.40 21.19
C VAL A 101 8.88 7.65 21.95
N GLU A 102 8.47 8.84 21.52
CA GLU A 102 8.82 10.09 22.21
C GLU A 102 8.34 10.12 23.67
N GLU A 103 7.11 9.66 23.91
CA GLU A 103 6.58 9.61 25.27
C GLU A 103 7.33 8.60 26.14
N ASN A 104 7.71 7.45 25.58
CA ASN A 104 8.51 6.46 26.29
C ASN A 104 9.89 7.03 26.66
N ASP A 105 10.55 7.74 25.74
CA ASP A 105 11.84 8.39 26.00
C ASP A 105 11.72 9.41 27.14
N ARG A 106 10.66 10.24 27.14
CA ARG A 106 10.37 11.18 28.24
C ARG A 106 10.16 10.48 29.58
N ILE A 107 9.42 9.37 29.59
CA ILE A 107 9.20 8.59 30.80
C ILE A 107 10.54 8.05 31.33
N VAL A 108 11.39 7.51 30.47
CA VAL A 108 12.72 7.01 30.83
C VAL A 108 13.60 8.12 31.40
N GLU A 109 13.64 9.29 30.76
CA GLU A 109 14.36 10.45 31.26
C GLU A 109 13.88 10.90 32.65
N ASN A 110 12.57 10.99 32.84
CA ASN A 110 11.97 11.35 34.13
C ASN A 110 12.30 10.34 35.23
N VAL A 111 12.25 9.05 34.92
CA VAL A 111 12.60 7.97 35.87
C VAL A 111 14.09 8.03 36.23
N ASN A 112 14.97 8.22 35.25
CA ASN A 112 16.40 8.35 35.49
C ASN A 112 16.69 9.55 36.38
N TRP A 113 16.13 10.71 36.06
CA TRP A 113 16.27 11.91 36.87
C TRP A 113 15.79 11.69 38.31
N ALA A 114 14.59 11.12 38.51
CA ALA A 114 14.07 10.85 39.84
C ALA A 114 14.98 9.88 40.62
N THR A 115 15.54 8.87 39.94
CA THR A 115 16.45 7.90 40.55
C THR A 115 17.76 8.56 40.99
N GLU A 116 18.33 9.45 40.18
CA GLU A 116 19.52 10.23 40.53
C GLU A 116 19.28 11.09 41.77
N GLN A 117 18.15 11.79 41.83
CA GLN A 117 17.77 12.61 43.00
C GLN A 117 17.62 11.79 44.27
N ILE A 118 17.10 10.56 44.17
CA ILE A 118 17.01 9.63 45.31
C ILE A 118 18.40 9.18 45.75
N ILE A 119 19.28 8.82 44.81
CA ILE A 119 20.66 8.40 45.11
C ILE A 119 21.43 9.51 45.82
N GLU A 120 21.30 10.75 45.35
CA GLU A 120 21.96 11.91 45.96
C GLU A 120 21.49 12.11 47.41
N LYS A 121 20.18 12.13 47.65
CA LYS A 121 19.62 12.24 49.01
C LYS A 121 20.04 11.11 49.94
N LEU A 122 20.10 9.87 49.43
CA LEU A 122 20.56 8.73 50.23
C LEU A 122 22.05 8.85 50.58
N ARG A 123 22.88 9.34 49.66
CA ARG A 123 24.31 9.58 49.89
C ARG A 123 24.53 10.65 50.96
N ASP A 124 23.83 11.77 50.85
CA ASP A 124 23.92 12.86 51.82
C ASP A 124 23.47 12.39 53.22
N GLY A 125 22.34 11.69 53.30
CA GLY A 125 21.86 11.12 54.56
C GLY A 125 22.81 10.06 55.14
N LEU A 126 23.56 9.33 54.32
CA LEU A 126 24.61 8.43 54.80
C LEU A 126 25.80 9.22 55.36
N HIS A 127 26.29 10.23 54.64
CA HIS A 127 27.38 11.09 55.10
C HIS A 127 27.05 11.79 56.43
N ASP A 128 25.83 12.31 56.57
CA ASP A 128 25.38 12.94 57.82
C ASP A 128 25.36 11.96 58.98
N ARG A 129 24.83 10.75 58.79
CA ARG A 129 24.85 9.71 59.84
C ARG A 129 26.25 9.26 60.21
N MET A 130 27.16 9.13 59.24
CA MET A 130 28.57 8.82 59.51
C MET A 130 29.21 9.92 60.37
N ARG A 131 28.99 11.18 60.02
CA ARG A 131 29.49 12.33 60.79
C ARG A 131 28.91 12.38 62.21
N GLN A 132 27.62 12.14 62.37
CA GLN A 132 26.93 12.24 63.65
C GLN A 132 27.26 11.08 64.60
N HIS A 133 27.38 9.86 64.09
CA HIS A 133 27.44 8.66 64.93
C HIS A 133 28.78 7.92 64.88
N VAL A 134 29.49 7.95 63.75
CA VAL A 134 30.71 7.14 63.55
C VAL A 134 31.97 7.93 63.92
N GLU A 135 32.09 9.17 63.44
CA GLU A 135 33.26 10.01 63.69
C GLU A 135 33.51 10.28 65.20
N PRO A 136 32.49 10.56 66.05
CA PRO A 136 32.71 10.75 67.48
C PRO A 136 33.25 9.48 68.17
N VAL A 137 32.69 8.32 67.80
CA VAL A 137 33.13 7.02 68.34
C VAL A 137 34.57 6.72 67.92
N LYS A 138 34.92 7.03 66.67
CA LYS A 138 36.28 6.86 66.14
C LYS A 138 37.28 7.78 66.84
N ALA A 139 36.91 9.03 67.10
CA ALA A 139 37.75 9.98 67.84
C ALA A 139 37.98 9.53 69.30
N ILE A 140 36.94 9.04 69.98
CA ILE A 140 37.06 8.49 71.34
C ILE A 140 37.97 7.26 71.34
N ALA A 141 37.80 6.34 70.39
CA ALA A 141 38.65 5.15 70.27
C ALA A 141 40.11 5.54 70.02
N GLN A 142 40.38 6.53 69.16
CA GLN A 142 41.75 7.01 68.90
C GLN A 142 42.40 7.66 70.13
N GLN A 143 41.62 8.31 71.00
CA GLN A 143 42.13 8.86 72.27
C GLN A 143 42.37 7.79 73.35
N GLN A 144 41.70 6.63 73.27
CA GLN A 144 41.86 5.54 74.23
C GLN A 144 43.05 4.61 73.92
N TYR A 145 43.56 4.62 72.68
CA TYR A 145 44.66 3.77 72.22
C TYR A 145 45.89 4.55 71.73
N ALA A 146 45.96 5.86 72.02
CA ALA A 146 47.15 6.71 71.85
C ALA A 146 47.81 6.94 73.21
#